data_AF-A0A1X0VBX4-F1
#
_entry.id   AF-A0A1X0VBX4-F1
#
_cell.length_a   1.000
_cell.length_b   1.000
_cell.length_c   1.000
_cell.angle_alpha   90.00
_cell.angle_beta   90.00
_cell.angle_gamma   90.00
#
_symmetry.space_group_name_H-M   'P 1'
#
loop_
_entity.id
_entity.type
_entity.pdbx_description
1 polymer ?
#
loop_
_entity_poly.entity_id
_entity_poly.type
_entity_poly.pdbx_seq_one_letter_code
_entity_poly.pdbx_strand_id
1 'polypeptide(L)' 'MDVVPDSLKALGGDIQQDPIGYEVQLYDLSGRGYYKQKFDSEAKADNAIAENVDELNEIAIALDTQQKEQVYKYD' A
#
# COMPACT_ATOMS: atom_id res chain seq x y z
N MET A 1 22.43 -3.39 3.75
CA MET A 1 21.18 -3.69 4.46
C MET A 1 20.35 -2.44 4.35
N ASP A 2 19.46 -2.41 3.36
CA ASP A 2 18.52 -1.31 3.20
C ASP A 2 17.50 -1.41 4.32
N VAL A 3 17.54 -0.44 5.21
CA VAL A 3 16.59 -0.31 6.30
C VAL A 3 15.34 0.30 5.68
N VAL A 4 14.32 -0.52 5.49
CA VAL A 4 12.98 -0.04 5.14
C VAL A 4 12.60 1.06 6.16
N PRO A 5 12.36 2.30 5.73
CA PRO A 5 12.00 3.40 6.62
C PRO A 5 10.84 3.02 7.53
N ASP A 6 10.95 3.28 8.83
CA ASP A 6 9.92 2.92 9.83
C ASP A 6 8.51 3.47 9.49
N SER A 7 8.43 4.54 8.70
CA SER A 7 7.16 5.08 8.19
C SER A 7 6.44 4.13 7.22
N LEU A 8 7.16 3.25 6.52
CA LEU A 8 6.57 2.20 5.68
C LEU A 8 6.09 1.01 6.51
N LYS A 9 6.69 0.73 7.67
CA LYS A 9 6.14 -0.25 8.64
C LYS A 9 4.84 0.20 9.28
N ALA A 10 4.61 1.51 9.38
CA ALA A 10 3.40 2.06 9.98
C ALA A 10 2.20 2.10 9.01
N LEU A 11 2.46 2.06 7.69
CA LEU A 11 1.42 2.09 6.64
C LEU A 11 1.28 0.76 5.90
N GLY A 12 2.35 -0.04 5.81
CA GLY A 12 2.35 -1.40 5.30
C GLY A 12 2.07 -2.38 6.42
N GLY A 13 0.96 -3.10 6.33
CA GLY A 13 0.55 -4.07 7.33
C GLY A 13 1.70 -4.98 7.74
N ASP A 14 1.94 -5.05 9.04
CA ASP A 14 2.98 -5.85 9.68
C ASP A 14 3.01 -7.27 9.07
N ILE A 15 4.12 -7.65 8.42
CA ILE A 15 4.25 -8.99 7.84
C ILE A 15 4.28 -9.98 9.00
N GLN A 16 3.25 -10.83 9.08
CA GLN A 16 3.18 -11.87 10.09
C GLN A 16 3.72 -13.18 9.50
N GLN A 17 4.80 -13.69 10.09
CA GLN A 17 5.32 -15.01 9.75
C GLN A 17 4.41 -16.09 10.34
N ASP A 18 3.70 -16.81 9.47
CA ASP A 18 2.83 -17.93 9.81
C ASP A 18 3.57 -19.26 9.59
N PRO A 19 3.12 -20.37 10.21
CA PRO A 19 3.69 -21.70 9.98
C PRO A 19 3.64 -22.19 8.53
N ILE A 20 2.82 -21.54 7.69
CA ILE A 20 2.55 -21.88 6.30
C ILE A 20 3.01 -20.81 5.29
N GLY A 21 3.65 -19.72 5.74
CA GLY A 21 4.09 -18.63 4.87
C GLY A 21 4.12 -17.27 5.55
N TYR A 22 3.93 -16.20 4.77
CA TYR A 22 3.93 -14.81 5.20
C TYR A 22 2.56 -14.20 4.93
N GLU A 23 1.88 -13.75 5.98
CA GLU A 23 0.58 -13.07 5.87
C GLU A 23 0.79 -11.56 5.94
N VAL A 24 0.17 -10.85 5.01
CA VAL A 24 0.19 -9.38 4.95
C VAL A 24 -1.22 -8.83 4.83
N GLN A 25 -1.40 -7.60 5.29
CA GLN A 25 -2.66 -6.87 5.17
C GLN A 25 -2.52 -5.78 4.10
N LEU A 26 -3.29 -5.89 3.02
CA LEU A 26 -3.28 -5.00 1.86
C LEU A 26 -4.61 -4.25 1.77
N TYR A 27 -4.62 -3.09 1.14
CA TYR A 27 -5.83 -2.28 0.95
C TYR A 27 -6.46 -2.56 -0.42
N ASP A 28 -7.73 -2.93 -0.45
CA ASP A 28 -8.53 -3.08 -1.67
C ASP A 28 -9.33 -1.80 -1.94
N LEU A 29 -8.97 -1.13 -3.04
CA LEU A 29 -9.63 0.07 -3.52
C LEU A 29 -11.05 -0.19 -4.04
N SER A 30 -11.29 -1.38 -4.58
CA SER A 30 -12.58 -1.78 -5.13
C SER A 30 -13.58 -2.09 -4.02
N GLY A 31 -13.12 -2.74 -2.95
CA GLY A 31 -13.91 -3.10 -1.77
C GLY A 31 -13.92 -2.06 -0.64
N ARG A 32 -13.10 -1.01 -0.72
CA ARG A 32 -12.88 0.02 0.34
C ARG A 32 -12.58 -0.60 1.70
N GLY A 33 -11.56 -1.44 1.77
CA GLY A 33 -11.16 -2.04 3.04
C GLY A 33 -9.87 -2.84 2.95
N TYR A 34 -9.38 -3.24 4.12
CA TYR A 34 -8.19 -4.10 4.21
C TYR A 34 -8.56 -5.57 4.07
N TYR A 35 -7.74 -6.32 3.35
CA TYR A 35 -7.82 -7.78 3.25
C TYR A 35 -6.48 -8.42 3.59
N LYS A 36 -6.52 -9.68 3.99
CA LYS A 36 -5.32 -10.47 4.31
C LYS A 36 -4.98 -11.38 3.14
N GLN A 37 -3.70 -11.42 2.78
CA GLN A 37 -3.18 -12.31 1.74
C GLN A 37 -1.96 -13.05 2.25
N LYS A 38 -1.85 -14.34 1.88
CA LYS A 38 -0.72 -15.20 2.25
C LYS A 38 0.21 -15.40 1.06
N PHE A 39 1.51 -15.40 1.36
CA PHE A 39 2.59 -15.60 0.42
C PHE A 39 3.50 -16.73 0.90
N ASP A 40 4.12 -17.44 -0.03
CA ASP A 40 5.06 -18.53 0.22
C ASP A 40 6.48 -18.04 0.54
N SER A 41 6.78 -16.76 0.32
CA SER A 41 8.05 -16.14 0.69
C SER A 41 7.91 -14.68 1.15
N GLU A 42 8.86 -14.24 1.97
CA GLU A 42 8.94 -12.86 2.47
C GLU A 42 9.07 -11.87 1.31
N ALA A 43 9.96 -12.14 0.34
CA ALA A 43 10.16 -11.28 -0.82
C ALA A 43 8.88 -11.06 -1.66
N LYS A 44 7.97 -12.04 -1.70
CA LYS A 44 6.68 -11.89 -2.39
C LYS A 44 5.70 -11.06 -1.57
N ALA A 45 5.69 -11.23 -0.25
CA ALA A 45 4.93 -10.40 0.67
C ALA A 45 5.39 -8.93 0.61
N ASP A 46 6.71 -8.69 0.60
CA ASP A 46 7.30 -7.35 0.45
C ASP A 46 6.91 -6.70 -0.89
N ASN A 47 7.03 -7.44 -1.99
CA ASN A 47 6.65 -6.93 -3.31
C ASN A 47 5.16 -6.57 -3.36
N ALA A 48 4.29 -7.38 -2.78
CA ALA A 48 2.85 -7.10 -2.74
C ALA A 48 2.53 -5.85 -1.91
N ILE A 49 3.25 -5.60 -0.81
CA ILE A 49 3.13 -4.36 -0.04
C ILE A 49 3.60 -3.17 -0.88
N ALA A 50 4.75 -3.27 -1.55
CA ALA A 50 5.29 -2.21 -2.38
C ALA A 50 4.33 -1.82 -3.50
N GLU A 51 3.79 -2.80 -4.23
CA GLU A 51 2.79 -2.59 -5.27
C GLU A 51 1.53 -1.90 -4.72
N ASN A 52 1.03 -2.34 -3.56
CA ASN A 52 -0.15 -1.72 -2.96
C ASN A 52 0.09 -0.28 -2.48
N VAL A 53 1.30 0.03 -1.99
CA VAL A 53 1.70 1.39 -1.63
C VAL A 53 1.82 2.28 -2.87
N ASP A 54 2.39 1.78 -3.96
CA ASP A 54 2.53 2.53 -5.21
C ASP A 54 1.16 2.87 -5.80
N GLU A 55 0.23 1.92 -5.84
CA GLU A 55 -1.16 2.16 -6.28
C GLU A 55 -1.86 3.24 -5.43
N LEU A 56 -1.70 3.18 -4.11
CA LEU A 56 -2.28 4.18 -3.20
C LEU A 56 -1.66 5.57 -3.40
N ASN A 57 -0.35 5.64 -3.64
CA ASN A 57 0.34 6.89 -3.92
C ASN A 57 -0.10 7.51 -5.25
N GLU A 58 -0.26 6.70 -6.31
CA GLU A 58 -0.77 7.19 -7.60
C GLU A 58 -2.16 7.81 -7.46
N ILE A 59 -3.03 7.19 -6.66
CA ILE A 59 -4.36 7.72 -6.38
C ILE A 59 -4.29 9.01 -5.56
N ALA A 60 -3.42 9.09 -4.56
CA ALA A 60 -3.24 10.31 -3.78
C ALA A 60 -2.77 11.48 -4.67
N ILE A 61 -1.84 11.23 -5.60
CA ILE A 61 -1.34 12.22 -6.57
C ILE A 61 -2.45 12.64 -7.53
N ALA A 62 -3.24 11.69 -8.04
CA ALA A 62 -4.36 11.99 -8.94
C ALA A 62 -5.43 12.84 -8.24
N LEU A 63 -5.74 12.55 -6.98
CA LEU A 63 -6.67 13.34 -6.17
C LEU A 63 -6.15 14.76 -5.92
N ASP A 64 -4.87 14.92 -5.58
CA ASP A 64 -4.25 16.25 -5.40
C ASP A 64 -4.26 17.05 -6.70
N THR A 65 -3.97 16.40 -7.83
CA THR A 65 -4.02 17.03 -9.17
C THR A 65 -5.43 17.48 -9.53
N GLN A 66 -6.43 16.62 -9.34
CA GLN A 66 -7.83 16.97 -9.58
C GLN A 66 -8.32 18.10 -8.67
N GLN A 67 -7.91 18.12 -7.40
CA GLN A 67 -8.25 19.21 -6.48
C GLN A 67 -7.63 20.54 -6.94
N LYS A 68 -6.35 20.53 -7.37
CA LYS A 68 -5.71 21.74 -7.92
C LYS A 68 -6.44 22.24 -9.16
N GLU A 69 -6.74 21.37 -10.12
CA GLU A 69 -7.48 21.76 -11.33
C GLU A 69 -8.89 22.31 -11.04
N GLN A 70 -9.57 21.80 -10.01
CA GLN A 70 -10.85 22.34 -9.57
C GLN A 70 -10.69 23.74 -8.97
N VAL A 71 -9.67 23.98 -8.14
CA VAL A 71 -9.41 25.32 -7.56
C VAL A 71 -9.12 26.35 -8.65
N TYR A 72 -8.35 26.01 -9.69
CA TYR A 72 -8.02 26.95 -10.78
C TYR A 72 -9.14 27.18 -11.81
N LYS A 73 -10.23 26.38 -11.80
CA LYS A 73 -11.39 26.60 -12.68
C LYS A 73 -12.43 27.57 -12.11
N TYR A 74 -12.21 28.09 -10.90
CA TYR A 74 -13.10 29.04 -10.24
C TYR A 74 -12.57 30.49 -10.19
N ASP A 75 -11.55 30.83 -11.00
CA ASP A 75 -11.09 32.21 -11.25
C ASP A 75 -11.62 32.76 -12.60
#